data_AF-A0A1R0G569-F1
#
_entry.id   AF-A0A1R0G569-F1
#
_cell.length_a   1.000
_cell.length_b   1.000
_cell.length_c   1.000
_cell.angle_alpha   90.00
_cell.angle_beta   90.00
_cell.angle_gamma   90.00
#
_symmetry.space_group_name_H-M   'P 1'
#
loop_
_entity.id
_entity.type
_entity.pdbx_description
1 polymer ?
#
loop_
_entity_poly.entity_id
_entity_poly.type
_entity_poly.pdbx_seq_one_letter_code
_entity_poly.pdbx_strand_id
1 'polypeptide(L)' 'MVPNLDSETLLANASQDLASVQALTVHLAFEVDGSHRDVALGICRILEGVQLMVDRMLDLYEVPEPE' A
#
# COMPACT_ATOMS: atom_id res chain seq x y z
N MET A 1 -18.89 -0.07 14.40
CA MET A 1 -19.37 -0.40 13.04
C MET A 1 -18.90 0.72 12.16
N VAL A 2 -17.94 0.47 11.28
CA VAL A 2 -17.49 1.49 10.35
C VAL A 2 -18.72 1.84 9.48
N PRO A 3 -19.14 3.11 9.38
CA PRO A 3 -20.27 3.50 8.55
C PRO A 3 -20.03 2.98 7.12
N ASN A 4 -21.06 2.81 6.30
CA ASN A 4 -20.93 2.35 4.91
C ASN A 4 -19.91 3.22 4.16
N LEU A 5 -18.63 2.86 4.23
CA LEU A 5 -17.56 3.48 3.48
C LEU A 5 -17.68 2.90 2.09
N ASP A 6 -17.77 3.78 1.11
CA ASP A 6 -17.62 3.39 -0.28
C ASP A 6 -16.27 2.70 -0.51
N SER A 7 -16.20 1.91 -1.58
CA SER A 7 -15.00 1.16 -1.92
C SER A 7 -13.80 2.06 -2.21
N GLU A 8 -14.04 3.28 -2.71
CA GLU A 8 -13.02 4.29 -2.93
C GLU A 8 -12.33 4.68 -1.62
N THR A 9 -13.09 5.02 -0.59
CA THR A 9 -12.56 5.38 0.74
C THR A 9 -11.80 4.21 1.37
N LEU A 10 -12.29 2.98 1.22
CA LEU A 10 -11.59 1.80 1.71
C LEU A 10 -10.26 1.58 0.99
N LEU A 11 -10.25 1.73 -0.34
CA LEU A 11 -9.03 1.59 -1.14
C LEU A 11 -8.05 2.73 -0.88
N ALA A 12 -8.52 3.95 -0.63
CA ALA A 12 -7.67 5.11 -0.34
C ALA A 12 -6.95 4.92 1.00
N ASN A 13 -7.68 4.47 2.02
CA ASN A 13 -7.09 4.09 3.30
C ASN A 13 -6.08 2.94 3.13
N ALA A 14 -6.41 1.93 2.33
CA ALA A 14 -5.48 0.81 2.07
C ALA A 14 -4.21 1.27 1.36
N SER A 15 -4.31 2.18 0.37
CA SER A 15 -3.17 2.78 -0.32
C SER A 15 -2.28 3.57 0.66
N GLN A 16 -2.88 4.35 1.56
CA GLN A 16 -2.17 5.08 2.60
C GLN A 16 -1.47 4.16 3.62
N ASP A 17 -2.16 3.10 4.07
CA ASP A 17 -1.61 2.12 5.00
C ASP A 17 -0.44 1.36 4.36
N LEU A 18 -0.56 0.96 3.09
CA LEU A 18 0.51 0.29 2.35
C LEU A 18 1.74 1.19 2.20
N ALA A 19 1.56 2.46 1.84
CA ALA A 19 2.65 3.43 1.76
C ALA A 19 3.36 3.60 3.12
N SER A 20 2.58 3.66 4.22
CA SER A 20 3.09 3.75 5.59
C SER A 20 3.91 2.50 5.96
N VAL A 21 3.36 1.30 5.75
CA VAL A 21 4.04 0.04 6.06
C VAL A 21 5.29 -0.14 5.19
N GLN A 22 5.27 0.29 3.93
CA GLN A 22 6.45 0.26 3.07
C GLN A 22 7.56 1.14 3.64
N ALA A 23 7.25 2.37 4.05
CA ALA A 23 8.23 3.26 4.68
C ALA A 23 8.82 2.66 5.97
N LEU A 24 7.98 2.06 6.82
CA LEU A 24 8.43 1.38 8.04
C LEU A 24 9.30 0.16 7.75
N THR A 25 8.96 -0.63 6.74
CA THR A 25 9.72 -1.83 6.36
C THR A 25 11.06 -1.46 5.75
N VAL A 26 11.10 -0.41 4.91
CA VAL A 26 12.36 0.15 4.38
C VAL A 26 13.25 0.65 5.51
N HIS A 27 12.69 1.39 6.48
CA HIS A 27 13.42 1.82 7.66
C HIS A 27 14.02 0.62 8.41
N LEU A 28 13.20 -0.40 8.70
CA LEU A 28 13.63 -1.62 9.36
C LEU A 28 14.75 -2.33 8.59
N ALA A 29 14.68 -2.39 7.25
CA ALA A 29 15.71 -3.00 6.42
C ALA A 29 17.09 -2.33 6.58
N PHE A 30 17.13 -1.04 6.90
CA PHE A 30 18.36 -0.32 7.22
C PHE A 30 18.86 -0.56 8.64
N GLU A 31 17.98 -0.91 9.59
CA GLU A 31 18.33 -1.17 10.98
C GLU A 31 18.84 -2.60 11.24
N VAL A 32 18.53 -3.54 10.34
CA VAL A 32 18.95 -4.95 10.44
C VAL A 32 20.00 -5.32 9.39
N ASP A 33 20.72 -6.42 9.64
CA ASP A 33 21.77 -6.95 8.75
C ASP A 33 21.53 -8.42 8.37
N GLY A 34 22.26 -8.89 7.35
CA GLY A 34 22.26 -10.28 6.89
C GLY A 34 20.89 -10.74 6.39
N SER A 35 20.52 -11.98 6.70
CA SER A 35 19.28 -12.61 6.21
C SER A 35 18.01 -11.86 6.64
N HIS A 36 18.02 -11.15 7.77
CA HIS A 36 16.86 -10.34 8.19
C HIS A 36 16.65 -9.13 7.30
N ARG A 37 17.74 -8.51 6.80
CA ARG A 37 17.65 -7.44 5.80
C ARG A 37 17.04 -7.98 4.51
N ASP A 38 17.48 -9.15 4.07
CA ASP A 38 16.95 -9.79 2.85
C ASP A 38 15.45 -10.07 2.97
N VAL A 39 14.99 -10.52 4.15
CA VAL A 39 13.55 -10.69 4.44
C VAL A 39 12.80 -9.36 4.39
N ALA A 40 13.32 -8.31 5.02
CA ALA A 40 12.69 -6.99 5.02
C ALA A 40 12.58 -6.42 3.59
N LEU A 41 13.64 -6.54 2.78
CA LEU A 41 13.63 -6.14 1.37
C LEU A 41 12.64 -6.99 0.53
N GLY A 42 12.53 -8.28 0.83
CA GLY A 42 11.52 -9.15 0.23
C GLY A 42 10.09 -8.66 0.52
N ILE A 43 9.82 -8.21 1.74
CA ILE A 43 8.54 -7.60 2.11
C ILE A 43 8.33 -6.28 1.35
N CYS A 44 9.33 -5.40 1.26
CA CYS A 44 9.23 -4.16 0.47
C CYS A 44 8.82 -4.45 -0.97
N ARG A 45 9.44 -5.45 -1.61
CA ARG A 45 9.11 -5.83 -2.99
C ARG A 45 7.66 -6.31 -3.15
N ILE A 46 7.14 -7.03 -2.16
CA ILE A 46 5.74 -7.48 -2.14
C ILE A 46 4.81 -6.28 -1.97
N LEU A 47 5.11 -5.38 -1.02
CA LEU A 47 4.32 -4.18 -0.76
C LEU A 47 4.22 -3.29 -2.00
N GLU A 48 5.30 -3.09 -2.75
CA GLU A 48 5.27 -2.37 -4.04
C GLU A 48 4.29 -3.00 -5.03
N GLY A 49 4.25 -4.33 -5.10
CA GLY A 49 3.32 -5.05 -5.97
C GLY A 49 1.87 -4.85 -5.55
N VAL A 50 1.59 -4.89 -4.24
CA VAL A 50 0.23 -4.67 -3.70
C VAL A 50 -0.20 -3.21 -3.88
N GLN A 51 0.69 -2.26 -3.64
CA GLN A 51 0.45 -0.82 -3.83
C GLN A 51 -0.01 -0.54 -5.27
N LEU A 52 0.71 -1.05 -6.27
CA LEU A 52 0.31 -0.90 -7.69
C LEU A 52 -1.07 -1.47 -8.00
N MET A 53 -1.47 -2.56 -7.35
CA MET A 53 -2.79 -3.16 -7.53
C MET A 53 -3.89 -2.30 -6.91
N VAL A 54 -3.64 -1.74 -5.72
CA VAL A 54 -4.59 -0.86 -5.02
C VAL A 54 -4.73 0.47 -5.73
N ASP A 55 -3.62 1.10 -6.11
CA ASP A 55 -3.63 2.37 -6.85
C ASP A 55 -4.37 2.22 -8.18
N ARG A 56 -4.14 1.13 -8.92
CA ARG A 56 -4.93 0.84 -10.13
C ARG A 56 -6.41 0.70 -9.83
N MET A 57 -6.80 0.08 -8.71
CA MET A 57 -8.21 -0.02 -8.36
C MET A 57 -8.79 1.35 -8.04
N LEU A 58 -8.06 2.21 -7.32
CA LEU A 58 -8.47 3.59 -7.02
C LEU A 58 -8.69 4.41 -8.29
N ASP A 59 -7.74 4.35 -9.24
CA ASP A 59 -7.84 5.06 -10.51
C ASP A 59 -9.13 4.72 -11.28
N LEU A 60 -9.67 3.51 -11.11
CA LEU A 60 -10.93 3.08 -11.74
C LEU A 60 -12.17 3.70 -11.09
N TYR A 61 -12.08 4.16 -9.84
CA TYR A 61 -13.16 4.87 -9.14
C TYR A 61 -13.10 6.38 -9.38
N GLU A 62 -11.93 6.96 -9.66
CA GLU A 62 -11.76 8.39 -9.98
C GLU A 62 -12.25 8.79 -11.40
N VAL A 63 -12.84 7.88 -12.18
CA VAL A 63 -13.33 8.18 -13.53
C VAL A 63 -14.45 9.24 -13.46
N PRO A 64 -14.31 10.39 -14.13
CA PRO A 64 -15.23 11.52 -13.97
C PRO A 64 -16.63 11.18 -14.50
N GLU A 65 -17.67 11.65 -13.78
CA GLU A 65 -19.04 11.63 -14.27
C GLU A 65 -19.10 12.35 -15.64
N PRO A 66 -19.73 11.75 -16.67
CA PRO A 66 -19.88 12.42 -17.95
C PRO A 66 -20.82 13.62 -17.81
N GLU A 67 -20.39 14.79 -18.30
CA GLU A 67 -21.16 16.04 -18.38
C GLU A 67 -22.46 15.90 -19.20
#